data_AF-A0A7I8V6G7-F1
#
_entry.id   AF-A0A7I8V6G7-F1
#
_cell.length_a   1.000
_cell.length_b   1.000
_cell.length_c   1.000
_cell.angle_alpha   90.00
_cell.angle_beta   90.00
_cell.angle_gamma   90.00
#
_symmetry.space_group_name_H-M   'P 1'
#
loop_
_entity.id
_entity.type
_entity.pdbx_description
1 polymer ?
#
loop_
_entity_poly.entity_id
_entity_poly.type
_entity_poly.pdbx_seq_one_letter_code
_entity_poly.pdbx_strand_id
1 'polypeptide(L)'
;MASASVVPCELNTTIEENEIEQNEINAFVKAIPQVEVYFDVLGKTGDGTFSSVFVAQLKGNQQKEKYALKNIIPTSKADRVANELKCLKEIGGSNNVIGVKAVIRNGQRITIVMPYIEHEKFTDYFVDMTISEIKEYMRNLLLALKRVHEFDIIHRDIKPSNFLNNRQKRKYALVDFGLAHPAPKSHEALKRELGEEPSDTLKSIENWGKTPKQQKVATKKPWSPRRLTLVTNATKNSTRYDKCQCVGKPTVCSICLSRPRQQAPRAGTPGFRAPEVLLRHADQTTGL
;
A
#
# COMPACT_ATOMS: atom_id res chain seq x y z
N MET A 1 -22.73 51.37 -24.53
CA MET A 1 -21.40 50.77 -24.32
C MET A 1 -21.58 49.56 -23.42
N ALA A 2 -21.01 48.43 -23.81
CA ALA A 2 -21.37 47.09 -23.34
C ALA A 2 -21.03 46.84 -21.85
N SER A 3 -21.98 46.26 -21.13
CA SER A 3 -21.78 45.66 -19.81
C SER A 3 -21.08 44.31 -19.98
N ALA A 4 -19.81 44.23 -19.62
CA ALA A 4 -19.09 42.96 -19.53
C ALA A 4 -19.50 42.25 -18.23
N SER A 5 -20.37 41.25 -18.36
CA SER A 5 -20.67 40.29 -17.30
C SER A 5 -19.41 39.45 -17.06
N VAL A 6 -18.76 39.67 -15.92
CA VAL A 6 -17.69 38.79 -15.43
C VAL A 6 -18.36 37.49 -14.97
N VAL A 7 -18.28 36.45 -15.79
CA VAL A 7 -18.67 35.09 -15.37
C VAL A 7 -17.59 34.59 -14.40
N PRO A 8 -17.93 34.09 -13.20
CA PRO A 8 -16.93 33.64 -12.23
C PRO A 8 -16.19 32.39 -12.74
N CYS A 9 -14.85 32.43 -12.68
CA CYS A 9 -13.95 31.34 -13.09
C CYS A 9 -14.27 29.99 -12.40
N GLU A 10 -14.80 30.03 -11.18
CA GLU A 10 -15.12 28.83 -10.36
C GLU A 10 -16.31 28.01 -10.88
N LEU A 11 -17.23 28.63 -11.62
CA LEU A 11 -18.35 27.92 -12.25
C LEU A 11 -17.90 27.14 -13.49
N ASN A 12 -16.89 27.63 -14.22
CA ASN A 12 -16.37 26.93 -15.39
C ASN A 12 -15.57 25.68 -15.01
N THR A 13 -14.73 25.75 -13.96
CA THR A 13 -13.97 24.58 -13.49
C THR A 13 -14.86 23.46 -13.00
N THR A 14 -15.94 23.78 -12.27
CA THR A 14 -16.89 22.76 -11.79
C THR A 14 -17.70 22.12 -12.92
N ILE A 15 -18.04 22.87 -13.97
CA ILE A 15 -18.70 22.31 -15.16
C ILE A 15 -17.75 21.37 -15.92
N GLU A 16 -16.51 21.79 -16.16
CA GLU A 16 -15.50 20.96 -16.84
C GLU A 16 -15.18 19.68 -16.07
N GLU A 17 -15.03 19.75 -14.74
CA GLU A 17 -14.78 18.58 -13.89
C GLU A 17 -15.94 17.57 -13.94
N ASN A 18 -17.19 18.06 -13.89
CA ASN A 18 -18.38 17.22 -14.01
C ASN A 18 -18.49 16.56 -15.39
N GLU A 19 -18.15 17.28 -16.47
CA GLU A 19 -18.13 16.72 -17.82
C GLU A 19 -17.07 15.63 -17.98
N ILE A 20 -15.87 15.83 -17.42
CA ILE A 20 -14.80 14.83 -17.44
C ILE A 20 -15.24 13.57 -16.71
N GLU A 21 -15.77 13.70 -15.49
CA GLU A 21 -16.24 12.56 -14.70
C GLU A 21 -17.35 11.79 -15.44
N GLN A 22 -18.31 12.51 -16.02
CA GLN A 22 -19.39 11.89 -16.78
C GLN A 22 -18.86 11.15 -18.03
N ASN A 23 -17.86 11.70 -18.72
CA ASN A 23 -17.21 11.05 -19.85
C ASN A 23 -16.49 9.75 -19.44
N GLU A 24 -15.83 9.74 -18.28
CA GLU A 24 -15.19 8.53 -17.75
C GLU A 24 -16.20 7.46 -17.35
N ILE A 25 -17.32 7.85 -16.74
CA ILE A 25 -18.44 6.96 -16.43
C ILE A 25 -18.99 6.34 -17.72
N ASN A 26 -19.26 7.17 -18.74
CA ASN A 26 -19.78 6.73 -20.03
C ASN A 26 -18.80 5.75 -20.71
N ALA A 27 -17.50 6.04 -20.67
CA ALA A 27 -16.46 5.17 -21.21
C ALA A 27 -16.38 3.83 -20.46
N PHE A 28 -16.51 3.86 -19.13
CA PHE A 28 -16.53 2.66 -18.29
C PHE A 28 -17.73 1.76 -18.60
N VAL A 29 -18.94 2.33 -18.62
CA VAL A 29 -20.19 1.60 -18.91
C VAL A 29 -20.17 1.01 -20.32
N LYS A 30 -19.73 1.79 -21.32
CA LYS A 30 -19.56 1.31 -22.70
C LYS A 30 -18.56 0.16 -22.80
N ALA A 31 -17.50 0.20 -22.01
CA ALA A 31 -16.46 -0.83 -22.01
C ALA A 31 -16.91 -2.14 -21.34
N ILE A 32 -17.89 -2.09 -20.44
CA ILE A 32 -18.43 -3.25 -19.72
C ILE A 32 -19.96 -3.15 -19.68
N PRO A 33 -20.65 -3.51 -20.79
CA PRO A 33 -22.09 -3.32 -20.93
C PRO A 33 -22.92 -4.02 -19.84
N GLN A 34 -22.40 -5.09 -19.24
CA GLN A 34 -23.05 -5.76 -18.10
C GLN A 34 -23.23 -4.82 -16.91
N VAL A 35 -22.36 -3.83 -16.72
CA VAL A 35 -22.51 -2.82 -15.67
C VAL A 35 -23.79 -2.00 -15.90
N GLU A 36 -24.07 -1.61 -17.14
CA GLU A 36 -25.28 -0.86 -17.49
C GLU A 36 -26.55 -1.65 -17.18
N VAL A 37 -26.52 -2.96 -17.37
CA VAL A 37 -27.67 -3.83 -17.12
C VAL A 37 -28.02 -3.88 -15.63
N TYR A 38 -27.01 -3.97 -14.76
CA TYR A 38 -27.24 -4.22 -13.33
C TYR A 38 -27.17 -2.97 -12.45
N PHE A 39 -26.48 -1.91 -12.87
CA PHE A 39 -26.13 -0.79 -12.00
C PHE A 39 -26.46 0.58 -12.60
N ASP A 40 -26.87 1.49 -11.72
CA ASP A 40 -26.84 2.93 -11.94
C ASP A 40 -25.50 3.47 -11.39
N VAL A 41 -24.57 3.85 -12.27
CA VAL A 41 -23.27 4.41 -11.85
C VAL A 41 -23.47 5.87 -11.44
N LEU A 42 -23.17 6.17 -10.17
CA LEU A 42 -23.48 7.45 -9.53
C LEU A 42 -22.33 8.46 -9.61
N GLY A 43 -21.09 7.99 -9.77
CA GLY A 43 -19.91 8.83 -9.71
C GLY A 43 -18.61 8.02 -9.63
N LYS A 44 -17.49 8.72 -9.72
CA LYS A 44 -16.14 8.20 -9.56
C LYS A 44 -15.61 8.58 -8.17
N THR A 45 -15.19 7.58 -7.40
CA THR A 45 -14.76 7.80 -6.01
C THR A 45 -13.24 7.70 -5.82
N GLY A 46 -12.50 7.21 -6.82
CA GLY A 46 -11.05 7.19 -6.72
C GLY A 46 -10.34 6.65 -7.96
N ASP A 47 -9.08 7.07 -8.09
CA ASP A 47 -8.13 6.58 -9.08
C ASP A 47 -6.86 6.06 -8.42
N GLY A 48 -6.34 4.98 -8.97
CA GLY A 48 -5.05 4.43 -8.61
C GLY A 48 -4.29 4.02 -9.86
N THR A 49 -3.01 3.70 -9.68
CA THR A 49 -2.11 3.28 -10.77
C THR A 49 -2.59 2.03 -11.51
N PHE A 50 -3.53 1.27 -10.95
CA PHE A 50 -3.93 -0.05 -11.44
C PHE A 50 -5.45 -0.20 -11.61
N SER A 51 -6.22 0.81 -11.22
CA SER A 51 -7.68 0.75 -11.26
C SER A 51 -8.31 2.12 -11.07
N SER A 52 -9.53 2.28 -11.58
CA SER A 52 -10.45 3.34 -11.20
C SER A 52 -11.62 2.75 -10.43
N VAL A 53 -12.17 3.48 -9.48
CA VAL A 53 -13.27 3.03 -8.61
C VAL A 53 -14.47 3.94 -8.81
N PHE A 54 -15.61 3.34 -9.13
CA PHE A 54 -16.89 4.03 -9.29
C PHE A 54 -17.84 3.63 -8.17
N VAL A 55 -18.68 4.55 -7.73
CA VAL A 55 -19.81 4.24 -6.85
C VAL A 55 -21.04 3.99 -7.72
N ALA A 56 -21.78 2.93 -7.42
CA ALA A 56 -22.96 2.55 -8.19
C ALA A 56 -24.06 1.98 -7.29
N GLN A 57 -25.29 2.04 -7.74
CA GLN A 57 -26.45 1.47 -7.05
C GLN A 57 -27.04 0.33 -7.88
N LEU A 58 -27.48 -0.75 -7.23
CA LEU A 58 -28.12 -1.87 -7.93
C LEU A 58 -29.50 -1.45 -8.47
N LYS A 59 -29.73 -1.67 -9.76
CA LYS A 59 -31.02 -1.43 -10.42
C LYS A 59 -32.10 -2.35 -9.87
N GLY A 60 -33.31 -1.84 -9.71
CA GLY A 60 -34.47 -2.61 -9.25
C GLY A 60 -34.46 -3.01 -7.76
N ASN A 61 -33.44 -2.62 -6.99
CA ASN A 61 -33.40 -2.89 -5.55
C ASN A 61 -34.04 -1.75 -4.74
N GLN A 62 -35.08 -2.08 -3.97
CA GLN A 62 -35.78 -1.11 -3.10
C GLN A 62 -34.88 -0.55 -1.99
N GLN A 63 -33.87 -1.32 -1.53
CA GLN A 63 -32.99 -0.92 -0.43
C GLN A 63 -31.94 0.13 -0.83
N LYS A 64 -31.87 0.51 -2.12
CA LYS A 64 -30.89 1.46 -2.68
C LYS A 64 -29.45 1.19 -2.24
N GLU A 65 -29.09 -0.09 -2.18
CA GLU A 65 -27.75 -0.51 -1.74
C GLU A 65 -26.68 -0.04 -2.74
N LYS A 66 -25.63 0.60 -2.20
CA LYS A 66 -24.50 1.11 -2.98
C LYS A 66 -23.34 0.11 -3.00
N TYR A 67 -22.64 0.09 -4.11
CA TYR A 67 -21.49 -0.76 -4.39
C TYR A 67 -20.33 0.07 -4.92
N ALA A 68 -19.11 -0.37 -4.60
CA ALA A 68 -17.89 0.14 -5.21
C ALA A 68 -17.50 -0.79 -6.36
N LEU A 69 -17.40 -0.24 -7.56
CA LEU A 69 -17.01 -0.92 -8.79
C LEU A 69 -15.55 -0.58 -9.10
N LYS A 70 -14.63 -1.47 -8.73
CA LYS A 70 -13.21 -1.30 -9.01
C LYS A 70 -12.88 -1.88 -10.39
N ASN A 71 -12.78 -0.99 -11.37
CA ASN A 71 -12.41 -1.32 -12.74
C ASN A 71 -10.89 -1.44 -12.87
N ILE A 72 -10.40 -2.64 -13.14
CA ILE A 72 -8.97 -2.92 -13.26
C ILE A 72 -8.46 -2.46 -14.62
N ILE A 73 -7.32 -1.76 -14.64
CA ILE A 73 -6.68 -1.34 -15.88
C ILE A 73 -6.24 -2.59 -16.66
N PRO A 74 -6.60 -2.76 -17.95
CA PRO A 74 -6.33 -3.98 -18.73
C PRO A 74 -4.85 -4.38 -18.84
N THR A 75 -3.92 -3.45 -18.65
CA THR A 75 -2.47 -3.72 -18.64
C THR A 75 -1.97 -4.32 -17.33
N SER A 76 -2.85 -4.50 -16.33
CA SER A 76 -2.52 -5.16 -15.08
C SER A 76 -2.21 -6.64 -15.30
N LYS A 77 -1.13 -7.12 -14.67
CA LYS A 77 -0.72 -8.54 -14.75
C LYS A 77 -1.81 -9.45 -14.18
N ALA A 78 -2.12 -10.54 -14.88
CA ALA A 78 -3.15 -11.49 -14.48
C ALA A 78 -2.94 -12.04 -13.05
N ASP A 79 -1.71 -12.42 -12.71
CA ASP A 79 -1.37 -12.94 -11.37
C ASP A 79 -1.67 -11.95 -10.25
N ARG A 80 -1.49 -10.65 -10.53
CA ARG A 80 -1.79 -9.59 -9.57
C ARG A 80 -3.29 -9.50 -9.33
N VAL A 81 -4.09 -9.49 -10.39
CA VAL A 81 -5.56 -9.44 -10.30
C VAL A 81 -6.08 -10.69 -9.59
N ALA A 82 -5.54 -11.87 -9.93
CA ALA A 82 -5.87 -13.12 -9.27
C ALA A 82 -5.53 -13.10 -7.77
N ASN A 83 -4.35 -12.60 -7.40
CA ASN A 83 -3.94 -12.47 -6.01
C ASN A 83 -4.83 -11.49 -5.22
N GLU A 84 -5.20 -10.36 -5.83
CA GLU A 84 -6.12 -9.40 -5.22
C GLU A 84 -7.50 -10.03 -4.97
N LEU A 85 -8.07 -10.70 -5.96
CA LEU A 85 -9.34 -11.42 -5.82
C LEU A 85 -9.27 -12.52 -4.75
N LYS A 86 -8.16 -13.25 -4.69
CA LYS A 86 -7.93 -14.27 -3.66
C LYS A 86 -7.97 -13.64 -2.26
N CYS A 87 -7.24 -12.55 -2.05
CA CYS A 87 -7.23 -11.83 -0.77
C CYS A 87 -8.64 -11.36 -0.38
N LEU A 88 -9.37 -10.72 -1.31
CA LEU A 88 -10.72 -10.22 -1.05
C LEU A 88 -11.72 -11.34 -0.73
N LYS A 89 -11.54 -12.54 -1.30
CA LYS A 89 -12.41 -13.70 -1.10
C LYS A 89 -12.10 -14.46 0.20
N GLU A 90 -10.82 -14.66 0.51
CA GLU A 90 -10.39 -15.49 1.65
C GLU A 90 -10.27 -14.70 2.96
N ILE A 91 -9.82 -13.44 2.88
CA ILE A 91 -9.48 -12.60 4.04
C ILE A 91 -10.62 -11.63 4.35
N GLY A 92 -11.24 -11.10 3.30
CA GLY A 92 -12.24 -10.04 3.35
C GLY A 92 -13.58 -10.42 3.97
N GLY A 93 -14.41 -9.41 4.22
CA GLY A 93 -15.75 -9.55 4.78
C GLY A 93 -15.80 -9.60 6.31
N SER A 94 -14.66 -9.51 6.99
CA SER A 94 -14.56 -9.57 8.46
C SER A 94 -13.46 -8.66 8.98
N ASN A 95 -13.53 -8.28 10.27
CA ASN A 95 -12.50 -7.53 10.99
C ASN A 95 -11.98 -6.31 10.23
N ASN A 96 -12.89 -5.51 9.66
CA ASN A 96 -12.58 -4.30 8.89
C ASN A 96 -11.73 -4.55 7.63
N VAL A 97 -11.78 -5.74 7.03
CA VAL A 97 -11.19 -6.01 5.71
C VAL A 97 -12.30 -6.12 4.67
N ILE A 98 -12.21 -5.34 3.59
CA ILE A 98 -13.24 -5.35 2.54
C ILE A 98 -13.29 -6.71 1.84
N GLY A 99 -14.52 -7.20 1.60
CA GLY A 99 -14.76 -8.41 0.83
C GLY A 99 -15.19 -8.11 -0.61
N VAL A 100 -15.29 -9.17 -1.41
CA VAL A 100 -15.85 -9.12 -2.76
C VAL A 100 -17.29 -9.64 -2.77
N LYS A 101 -18.16 -9.02 -3.55
CA LYS A 101 -19.55 -9.46 -3.79
C LYS A 101 -19.70 -10.19 -5.11
N ALA A 102 -19.10 -9.65 -6.17
CA ALA A 102 -19.11 -10.24 -7.50
C ALA A 102 -17.90 -9.78 -8.32
N VAL A 103 -17.68 -10.43 -9.45
CA VAL A 103 -16.71 -10.01 -10.47
C VAL A 103 -17.42 -9.98 -11.81
N ILE A 104 -17.33 -8.86 -12.50
CA ILE A 104 -17.84 -8.69 -13.85
C ILE A 104 -16.65 -8.69 -14.80
N ARG A 105 -16.74 -9.48 -15.88
CA ARG A 105 -15.68 -9.58 -16.87
C ARG A 105 -16.24 -9.40 -18.28
N ASN A 106 -15.59 -8.55 -19.05
CA ASN A 106 -15.83 -8.38 -20.48
C ASN A 106 -14.48 -8.43 -21.23
N GLY A 107 -14.15 -9.60 -21.79
CA GLY A 107 -12.84 -9.86 -22.40
C GLY A 107 -11.68 -9.74 -21.39
N GLN A 108 -10.79 -8.77 -21.62
CA GLN A 108 -9.65 -8.46 -20.73
C GLN A 108 -10.00 -7.45 -19.62
N ARG A 109 -11.21 -6.87 -19.65
CA ARG A 109 -11.66 -5.91 -18.64
C ARG A 109 -12.29 -6.64 -17.48
N ILE A 110 -11.86 -6.30 -16.27
CA ILE A 110 -12.30 -6.93 -15.03
C ILE A 110 -12.79 -5.81 -14.11
N THR A 111 -14.00 -5.96 -13.57
CA THR A 111 -14.53 -5.09 -12.52
C THR A 111 -14.87 -5.91 -11.30
N ILE A 112 -14.29 -5.52 -10.17
CA ILE A 112 -14.54 -6.13 -8.86
C ILE A 112 -15.65 -5.33 -8.19
N VAL A 113 -16.75 -6.01 -7.84
CA VAL A 113 -17.89 -5.42 -7.14
C VAL A 113 -17.72 -5.65 -5.65
N MET A 114 -17.68 -4.57 -4.87
CA MET A 114 -17.45 -4.60 -3.41
C MET A 114 -18.56 -3.82 -2.69
N PRO A 115 -18.82 -4.08 -1.40
CA PRO A 115 -19.69 -3.22 -0.60
C PRO A 115 -19.17 -1.78 -0.62
N TYR A 116 -20.04 -0.79 -0.84
CA TYR A 116 -19.65 0.60 -0.71
C TYR A 116 -19.61 1.01 0.76
N ILE A 117 -18.46 1.50 1.21
CA ILE A 117 -18.32 2.17 2.50
C ILE A 117 -18.32 3.66 2.22
N GLU A 118 -19.40 4.33 2.58
CA GLU A 118 -19.46 5.79 2.59
C GLU A 118 -18.38 6.32 3.53
N HIS A 119 -17.53 7.22 3.06
CA HIS A 119 -16.37 7.71 3.80
C HIS A 119 -16.06 9.15 3.41
N GLU A 120 -15.39 9.85 4.31
CA GLU A 120 -14.83 11.19 4.06
C GLU A 120 -13.36 11.04 3.67
N LYS A 121 -12.80 12.00 2.90
CA LYS A 121 -11.36 11.99 2.65
C LYS A 121 -10.65 12.25 3.96
N PHE A 122 -9.60 11.48 4.24
CA PHE A 122 -8.85 11.60 5.50
C PHE A 122 -8.36 13.03 5.76
N THR A 123 -7.93 13.73 4.71
CA THR A 123 -7.48 15.14 4.77
C THR A 123 -8.51 16.11 5.34
N ASP A 124 -9.79 15.77 5.20
CA ASP A 124 -10.88 16.70 5.50
C ASP A 124 -11.27 16.65 6.98
N TYR A 125 -10.94 15.55 7.68
CA TYR A 125 -11.33 15.37 9.09
C TYR A 125 -10.17 15.07 10.04
N PHE A 126 -8.96 14.75 9.56
CA PHE A 126 -7.90 14.29 10.46
C PHE A 126 -7.47 15.34 11.50
N VAL A 127 -7.57 16.63 11.15
CA VAL A 127 -7.28 17.76 12.04
C VAL A 127 -8.30 17.90 13.17
N ASP A 128 -9.53 17.46 12.94
CA ASP A 128 -10.65 17.58 13.87
C ASP A 128 -10.86 16.32 14.70
N MET A 129 -10.02 15.28 14.50
CA MET A 129 -10.15 14.05 15.27
C MET A 129 -9.80 14.26 16.73
N THR A 130 -10.73 13.88 17.60
CA THR A 130 -10.46 13.77 19.04
C THR A 130 -9.49 12.62 19.33
N ILE A 131 -8.84 12.66 20.50
CA ILE A 131 -7.98 11.55 20.98
C ILE A 131 -8.76 10.22 20.99
N SER A 132 -10.05 10.26 21.32
CA SER A 132 -10.92 9.07 21.31
C SER A 132 -11.07 8.49 19.90
N GLU A 133 -11.35 9.34 18.91
CA GLU A 133 -11.47 8.94 17.51
C GLU A 133 -10.15 8.42 16.95
N ILE A 134 -9.02 9.04 17.31
CA ILE A 134 -7.69 8.55 16.91
C ILE A 134 -7.45 7.15 17.48
N LYS A 135 -7.73 6.93 18.77
CA LYS A 135 -7.60 5.60 19.41
C LYS A 135 -8.48 4.57 18.72
N GLU A 136 -9.71 4.93 18.38
CA GLU A 136 -10.63 4.05 17.69
C GLU A 136 -10.19 3.73 16.27
N TYR A 137 -9.76 4.74 15.51
CA TYR A 137 -9.24 4.58 14.15
C TYR A 137 -8.04 3.62 14.17
N MET A 138 -7.07 3.86 15.05
CA MET A 138 -5.89 3.01 15.19
C MET A 138 -6.24 1.59 15.64
N ARG A 139 -7.17 1.43 16.58
CA ARG A 139 -7.64 0.10 17.00
C ARG A 139 -8.25 -0.67 15.83
N ASN A 140 -9.11 -0.02 15.04
CA ASN A 140 -9.77 -0.69 13.91
C ASN A 140 -8.80 -1.00 12.76
N LEU A 141 -7.80 -0.15 12.54
CA LEU A 141 -6.71 -0.41 11.60
C LEU A 141 -5.90 -1.63 12.04
N LEU A 142 -5.52 -1.71 13.32
CA LEU A 142 -4.79 -2.84 13.88
C LEU A 142 -5.60 -4.15 13.84
N LEU A 143 -6.93 -4.08 14.00
CA LEU A 143 -7.80 -5.25 13.81
C LEU A 143 -7.79 -5.75 12.36
N ALA A 144 -7.83 -4.84 11.38
CA ALA A 144 -7.71 -5.21 9.97
C ALA A 144 -6.35 -5.83 9.67
N LEU A 145 -5.26 -5.21 10.14
CA LEU A 145 -3.91 -5.71 9.94
C LEU A 145 -3.69 -7.07 10.61
N LYS A 146 -4.19 -7.26 11.83
CA LYS A 146 -4.18 -8.57 12.50
C LYS A 146 -4.83 -9.63 11.63
N ARG A 147 -6.04 -9.36 11.10
CA ARG A 147 -6.74 -10.28 10.19
C ARG A 147 -5.95 -10.56 8.92
N VAL A 148 -5.33 -9.56 8.30
CA VAL A 148 -4.51 -9.77 7.10
C VAL A 148 -3.28 -10.63 7.41
N HIS A 149 -2.62 -10.37 8.54
CA HIS A 149 -1.40 -11.10 8.94
C HIS A 149 -1.68 -12.53 9.41
N GLU A 150 -2.88 -12.83 9.95
CA GLU A 150 -3.33 -14.20 10.25
C GLU A 150 -3.38 -15.10 9.02
N PHE A 151 -3.41 -14.52 7.81
CA PHE A 151 -3.44 -15.23 6.53
C PHE A 151 -2.06 -15.22 5.85
N ASP A 152 -1.00 -14.87 6.59
CA ASP A 152 0.35 -14.73 6.06
C ASP A 152 0.40 -13.81 4.83
N ILE A 153 -0.30 -12.67 4.88
CA ILE A 153 -0.29 -11.65 3.83
C ILE A 153 0.33 -10.35 4.35
N ILE A 154 1.17 -9.75 3.52
CA ILE A 154 1.65 -8.37 3.66
C ILE A 154 0.88 -7.51 2.65
N HIS A 155 0.13 -6.52 3.13
CA HIS A 155 -0.65 -5.63 2.26
C HIS A 155 0.22 -4.73 1.37
N ARG A 156 1.38 -4.28 1.88
CA ARG A 156 2.38 -3.39 1.23
C ARG A 156 1.90 -1.99 0.80
N ASP A 157 0.67 -1.60 1.07
CA ASP A 157 0.14 -0.28 0.69
C ASP A 157 -0.82 0.28 1.74
N ILE A 158 -0.43 0.18 3.02
CA ILE A 158 -1.19 0.76 4.12
C ILE A 158 -0.98 2.27 4.13
N LYS A 159 -2.08 3.01 3.96
CA LYS A 159 -2.15 4.47 3.95
C LYS A 159 -3.60 4.91 4.20
N PRO A 160 -3.86 6.17 4.58
CA PRO A 160 -5.20 6.61 4.91
C PRO A 160 -6.24 6.43 3.79
N SER A 161 -5.85 6.60 2.51
CA SER A 161 -6.77 6.38 1.38
C SER A 161 -7.16 4.92 1.16
N ASN A 162 -6.42 3.96 1.74
CA ASN A 162 -6.74 2.54 1.70
C ASN A 162 -7.41 2.05 2.99
N PHE A 163 -7.67 2.92 3.96
CA PHE A 163 -8.42 2.57 5.17
C PHE A 163 -9.62 3.51 5.33
N LEU A 164 -10.73 3.09 4.72
CA LEU A 164 -11.98 3.84 4.68
C LEU A 164 -12.57 3.97 6.07
N ASN A 165 -13.09 5.15 6.40
CA ASN A 165 -13.68 5.46 7.69
C ASN A 165 -14.98 6.23 7.50
N ASN A 166 -16.08 5.66 7.96
CA ASN A 166 -17.33 6.36 8.17
C ASN A 166 -17.42 6.77 9.65
N ARG A 167 -17.16 8.05 9.96
CA ARG A 167 -17.15 8.54 11.34
C ARG A 167 -18.52 8.42 12.00
N GLN A 168 -19.58 8.78 11.27
CA GLN A 168 -20.96 8.76 11.79
C GLN A 168 -21.44 7.35 12.13
N LYS A 169 -21.16 6.37 11.24
CA LYS A 169 -21.57 4.97 11.40
C LYS A 169 -20.53 4.12 12.12
N ARG A 170 -19.37 4.69 12.49
CA ARG A 170 -18.21 4.01 13.11
C ARG A 170 -17.82 2.73 12.34
N LYS A 171 -17.79 2.83 11.00
CA LYS A 171 -17.45 1.73 10.09
C LYS A 171 -16.08 1.93 9.47
N TYR A 172 -15.31 0.86 9.41
CA TYR A 172 -13.94 0.86 8.91
C TYR A 172 -13.74 -0.24 7.88
N ALA A 173 -12.93 0.03 6.85
CA ALA A 173 -12.56 -0.98 5.87
C ALA A 173 -11.17 -0.73 5.28
N LEU A 174 -10.28 -1.70 5.45
CA LEU A 174 -9.04 -1.83 4.71
C LEU A 174 -9.36 -2.35 3.31
N VAL A 175 -8.88 -1.62 2.29
CA VAL A 175 -9.12 -1.85 0.87
C VAL A 175 -7.82 -1.92 0.09
N ASP A 176 -7.92 -2.35 -1.18
CA ASP A 176 -6.83 -2.39 -2.17
C ASP A 176 -5.69 -3.38 -1.89
N PHE A 177 -5.99 -4.66 -2.13
CA PHE A 177 -5.02 -5.76 -2.08
C PHE A 177 -4.21 -5.90 -3.39
N GLY A 178 -4.26 -4.92 -4.29
CA GLY A 178 -3.57 -5.01 -5.58
C GLY A 178 -2.05 -5.10 -5.45
N LEU A 179 -1.50 -4.64 -4.33
CA LEU A 179 -0.08 -4.78 -4.00
C LEU A 179 0.19 -5.84 -2.93
N ALA A 180 -0.80 -6.63 -2.49
CA ALA A 180 -0.58 -7.63 -1.47
C ALA A 180 0.42 -8.71 -1.91
N HIS A 181 1.08 -9.34 -0.94
CA HIS A 181 2.03 -10.43 -1.19
C HIS A 181 2.02 -11.44 -0.03
N PRO A 182 2.25 -12.73 -0.30
CA PRO A 182 2.53 -13.69 0.75
C PRO A 182 3.70 -13.24 1.61
N ALA A 183 3.50 -13.28 2.93
CA ALA A 183 4.57 -13.17 3.89
C ALA A 183 5.45 -14.41 3.82
N PRO A 184 6.77 -14.29 4.03
CA PRO A 184 7.57 -15.43 4.43
C PRO A 184 6.93 -16.03 5.69
N LYS A 185 6.66 -17.34 5.69
CA LYS A 185 6.14 -18.00 6.89
C LYS A 185 7.08 -17.71 8.05
N SER A 186 6.52 -17.28 9.19
CA SER A 186 7.32 -17.13 10.41
C SER A 186 7.95 -18.47 10.77
N HIS A 187 9.11 -18.43 11.43
CA HIS A 187 9.78 -19.64 11.90
C HIS A 187 8.84 -20.44 12.82
N GLU A 188 8.00 -19.76 13.61
CA GLU A 188 6.97 -20.35 14.46
C GLU A 188 5.82 -21.01 13.67
N ALA A 189 5.42 -20.43 12.53
CA ALA A 189 4.41 -21.06 11.65
C ALA A 189 4.98 -22.30 10.95
N LEU A 190 6.23 -22.25 10.51
CA LEU A 190 6.95 -23.40 9.96
C LEU A 190 7.10 -24.50 11.00
N LYS A 191 7.47 -24.17 12.24
CA LYS A 191 7.55 -25.11 13.36
C LYS A 191 6.22 -25.80 13.65
N ARG A 192 5.11 -25.05 13.67
CA ARG A 192 3.76 -25.61 13.85
C ARG A 192 3.35 -26.58 12.74
N GLU A 193 3.68 -26.27 11.49
CA GLU A 193 3.43 -27.19 10.36
C GLU A 193 4.32 -28.44 10.41
N LEU A 194 5.54 -28.30 10.95
CA LEU A 194 6.48 -29.41 11.16
C LEU A 194 6.19 -30.21 12.44
N GLY A 195 5.15 -29.85 13.21
CA GLY A 195 4.78 -30.54 14.45
C GLY A 195 5.74 -30.28 15.62
N GLU A 196 6.53 -29.21 15.58
CA GLU A 196 7.41 -28.80 16.67
C GLU A 196 6.65 -27.91 17.66
N GLU A 197 6.66 -28.30 18.95
CA GLU A 197 6.06 -27.52 20.04
C GLU A 197 6.68 -26.11 20.15
N PRO A 198 5.88 -25.07 20.47
CA PRO A 198 6.38 -23.72 20.63
C PRO A 198 7.43 -23.66 21.75
N SER A 199 8.63 -23.14 21.47
CA SER A 199 9.60 -22.85 22.53
C SER A 199 9.10 -21.67 23.37
N ASP A 200 9.20 -21.79 24.70
CA ASP A 200 8.80 -20.85 25.77
C ASP A 200 9.44 -19.44 25.74
N THR A 201 9.66 -18.84 24.57
CA THR A 201 10.38 -17.56 24.43
C THR A 201 9.51 -16.33 24.75
N LEU A 202 8.24 -16.51 25.14
CA LEU A 202 7.31 -15.42 25.50
C LEU A 202 7.41 -14.94 26.96
N LYS A 203 8.52 -15.19 27.66
CA LYS A 203 8.76 -14.68 29.03
C LYS A 203 9.65 -13.44 29.12
N SER A 204 10.11 -12.85 28.00
CA SER A 204 11.07 -11.72 28.05
C SER A 204 10.49 -10.31 27.79
N ILE A 205 9.17 -10.15 27.65
CA ILE A 205 8.54 -8.83 27.42
C ILE A 205 8.38 -8.01 28.73
N GLU A 206 8.66 -8.57 29.91
CA GLU A 206 8.53 -7.86 31.20
C GLU A 206 9.75 -7.02 31.63
N ASN A 207 10.75 -6.76 30.79
CA ASN A 207 11.95 -6.01 31.19
C ASN A 207 12.31 -4.79 30.33
N TRP A 208 11.30 -4.12 29.74
CA TRP A 208 11.51 -2.81 29.13
C TRP A 208 11.55 -1.71 30.20
N GLY A 209 12.74 -1.47 30.80
CA GLY A 209 12.89 -0.44 31.83
C GLY A 209 14.20 -0.40 32.61
N LYS A 210 15.26 -1.10 32.18
CA LYS A 210 16.57 -1.04 32.83
C LYS A 210 17.63 -0.53 31.86
N THR A 211 18.16 0.66 32.19
CA THR A 211 19.24 1.34 31.47
C THR A 211 20.53 0.50 31.49
N PRO A 212 21.21 0.28 30.35
CA PRO A 212 22.54 -0.30 30.35
C PRO A 212 23.57 0.69 30.90
N LYS A 213 24.27 0.27 31.96
CA LYS A 213 25.39 0.99 32.57
C LYS A 213 26.51 1.22 31.54
N GLN A 214 27.07 2.43 31.60
CA GLN A 214 28.15 2.96 30.77
C GLN A 214 29.33 2.00 30.64
N GLN A 215 29.64 1.58 29.41
CA GLN A 215 30.95 1.05 29.06
C GLN A 215 31.80 2.14 28.42
N LYS A 216 33.01 2.29 28.97
CA LYS A 216 33.99 3.35 28.70
C LYS A 216 34.43 3.33 27.23
N VAL A 217 34.30 4.47 26.57
CA VAL A 217 34.81 4.71 25.21
C VAL A 217 36.32 4.95 25.28
N ALA A 218 37.10 4.12 24.60
CA ALA A 218 38.53 4.32 24.41
C ALA A 218 38.78 5.49 23.44
N THR A 219 39.59 6.46 23.87
CA THR A 219 39.97 7.65 23.12
C THR A 219 40.92 7.30 21.97
N LYS A 220 40.58 7.68 20.73
CA LYS A 220 41.50 7.65 19.58
C LYS A 220 41.92 9.06 19.18
N LYS A 221 43.22 9.18 18.88
CA LYS A 221 44.05 10.38 18.66
C LYS A 221 43.61 11.26 17.46
N PRO A 222 44.06 12.54 17.40
CA PRO A 222 43.58 13.50 16.40
C PRO A 222 44.13 13.25 14.99
N TRP A 223 43.32 13.66 14.01
CA TRP A 223 43.55 13.55 12.57
C TRP A 223 44.59 14.57 12.07
N SER A 224 45.46 14.16 11.14
CA SER A 224 46.34 15.07 10.37
C SER A 224 46.14 14.85 8.86
N PRO A 225 46.19 15.89 8.01
CA PRO A 225 45.94 15.74 6.58
C PRO A 225 47.25 15.44 5.83
N ARG A 226 47.31 14.32 5.09
CA ARG A 226 48.36 14.10 4.08
C ARG A 226 47.76 13.84 2.70
N ARG A 227 47.99 14.86 1.86
CA ARG A 227 48.28 14.92 0.42
C ARG A 227 47.91 13.69 -0.45
N LEU A 228 47.02 13.95 -1.41
CA LEU A 228 46.69 13.09 -2.55
C LEU A 228 47.93 12.73 -3.38
N THR A 229 48.11 11.44 -3.65
CA THR A 229 48.94 10.95 -4.75
C THR A 229 48.10 9.96 -5.55
N LEU A 230 47.91 10.24 -6.85
CA LEU A 230 47.38 9.27 -7.80
C LEU A 230 48.48 8.24 -8.05
N VAL A 231 48.17 6.97 -7.81
CA VAL A 231 48.96 5.86 -8.35
C VAL A 231 48.00 4.98 -9.14
N THR A 232 48.12 5.07 -10.46
CA THR A 232 47.62 4.07 -11.40
C THR A 232 48.53 2.86 -11.34
N ASN A 233 47.96 1.66 -11.26
CA ASN A 233 48.46 0.53 -12.04
C ASN A 233 47.42 -0.59 -12.12
N ALA A 234 47.29 -1.08 -13.35
CA ALA A 234 46.45 -2.20 -13.75
C ALA A 234 47.09 -3.55 -13.39
N THR A 235 46.24 -4.56 -13.19
CA THR A 235 46.17 -5.81 -14.00
C THR A 235 45.75 -7.03 -13.17
N LYS A 236 45.02 -7.92 -13.87
CA LYS A 236 44.83 -9.39 -13.70
C LYS A 236 43.54 -9.89 -13.01
N ASN A 237 42.78 -10.59 -13.85
CA ASN A 237 41.76 -11.62 -13.62
C ASN A 237 41.72 -12.24 -12.22
N SER A 238 40.56 -12.09 -11.56
CA SER A 238 40.11 -12.98 -10.48
C SER A 238 38.58 -12.96 -10.42
N THR A 239 37.96 -14.13 -10.56
CA THR A 239 36.52 -14.36 -10.39
C THR A 239 36.11 -14.33 -8.90
N ARG A 240 36.43 -13.24 -8.21
CA ARG A 240 35.90 -12.89 -6.88
C ARG A 240 35.29 -11.51 -7.01
N TYR A 241 34.05 -11.33 -6.57
CA TYR A 241 33.48 -9.98 -6.44
C TYR A 241 34.44 -9.10 -5.63
N ASP A 242 35.17 -8.22 -6.31
CA ASP A 242 36.19 -7.40 -5.66
C ASP A 242 35.54 -6.53 -4.57
N LYS A 243 36.02 -6.72 -3.34
CA LYS A 243 35.59 -5.91 -2.20
C LYS A 243 36.30 -4.56 -2.32
N CYS A 244 35.61 -3.54 -2.85
CA CYS A 244 36.09 -2.16 -2.81
C CYS A 244 36.24 -1.67 -1.35
N GLN A 245 37.23 -0.83 -1.06
CA GLN A 245 37.46 -0.25 0.28
C GLN A 245 36.60 1.00 0.57
N CYS A 246 35.57 1.24 -0.25
CA CYS A 246 34.68 2.39 -0.15
C CYS A 246 33.58 2.23 0.92
N VAL A 247 33.42 1.03 1.49
CA VAL A 247 32.39 0.75 2.50
C VAL A 247 32.54 1.72 3.68
N GLY A 248 31.44 2.40 4.04
CA GLY A 248 31.39 3.38 5.13
C GLY A 248 32.09 4.72 4.85
N LYS A 249 32.51 4.99 3.61
CA LYS A 249 33.18 6.24 3.21
C LYS A 249 32.33 7.01 2.19
N PRO A 250 32.39 8.36 2.16
CA PRO A 250 31.70 9.17 1.15
C PRO A 250 32.44 9.18 -0.20
N THR A 251 32.88 8.00 -0.66
CA THR A 251 33.66 7.83 -1.90
C THR A 251 33.13 6.64 -2.70
N VAL A 252 33.20 6.70 -4.02
CA VAL A 252 32.84 5.61 -4.93
C VAL A 252 34.01 5.31 -5.87
N CYS A 253 34.21 4.05 -6.26
CA CYS A 253 35.19 3.65 -7.25
C CYS A 253 34.54 2.86 -8.40
N SER A 254 35.29 2.59 -9.47
CA SER A 254 34.82 1.81 -10.63
C SER A 254 34.23 0.46 -10.24
N ILE A 255 34.83 -0.24 -9.27
CA ILE A 255 34.31 -1.51 -8.74
C ILE A 255 32.92 -1.31 -8.13
N CYS A 256 32.72 -0.30 -7.27
CA CYS A 256 31.42 -0.11 -6.63
C CYS A 256 30.33 0.30 -7.65
N LEU A 257 30.68 1.07 -8.71
CA LEU A 257 29.77 1.44 -9.80
C LEU A 257 29.45 0.28 -10.75
N SER A 258 30.38 -0.66 -10.91
CA SER A 258 30.19 -1.86 -11.75
C SER A 258 29.30 -2.92 -11.13
N ARG A 259 28.96 -2.81 -9.83
CA ARG A 259 28.14 -3.81 -9.14
C ARG A 259 26.70 -3.81 -9.67
N PRO A 260 26.09 -4.99 -9.81
CA PRO A 260 24.69 -5.07 -10.18
C PRO A 260 23.83 -4.38 -9.11
N ARG A 261 22.78 -3.69 -9.56
CA ARG A 261 21.82 -3.08 -8.63
C ARG A 261 21.09 -4.18 -7.87
N GLN A 262 21.11 -4.10 -6.54
CA GLN A 262 20.29 -4.98 -5.71
C GLN A 262 18.82 -4.81 -6.08
N GLN A 263 18.17 -5.94 -6.35
CA GLN A 263 16.74 -6.03 -6.60
C GLN A 263 16.06 -6.48 -5.31
N ALA A 264 14.98 -5.78 -4.96
CA ALA A 264 14.12 -6.13 -3.84
C ALA A 264 12.71 -5.59 -4.14
N PRO A 265 11.65 -6.21 -3.58
CA PRO A 265 10.30 -5.67 -3.68
C PRO A 265 10.25 -4.23 -3.13
N ARG A 266 9.62 -3.32 -3.87
CA ARG A 266 9.45 -1.90 -3.48
C ARG A 266 8.06 -1.36 -3.76
N ALA A 267 7.10 -2.27 -3.96
CA ALA A 267 5.70 -1.90 -4.09
C ALA A 267 5.24 -1.12 -2.85
N GLY A 268 4.31 -0.20 -3.04
CA GLY A 268 3.75 0.66 -2.00
C GLY A 268 3.82 2.14 -2.38
N THR A 269 3.20 2.98 -1.58
CA THR A 269 3.10 4.43 -1.83
C THR A 269 4.29 5.19 -1.22
N PRO A 270 4.89 6.17 -1.92
CA PRO A 270 5.90 7.05 -1.34
C PRO A 270 5.42 7.69 -0.03
N GLY A 271 6.31 7.81 0.97
CA GLY A 271 5.97 8.30 2.31
C GLY A 271 5.45 7.23 3.29
N PHE A 272 5.00 6.07 2.79
CA PHE A 272 4.46 4.97 3.62
C PHE A 272 5.31 3.70 3.58
N ARG A 273 6.43 3.71 2.84
CA ARG A 273 7.35 2.57 2.78
C ARG A 273 8.26 2.55 4.00
N ALA A 274 8.35 1.40 4.64
CA ALA A 274 9.24 1.17 5.77
C ALA A 274 10.73 1.26 5.36
N PRO A 275 11.66 1.56 6.30
CA PRO A 275 13.08 1.76 6.00
C PRO A 275 13.74 0.60 5.25
N GLU A 276 13.44 -0.64 5.60
CA GLU A 276 13.95 -1.85 4.96
C GLU A 276 13.52 -1.96 3.50
N VAL A 277 12.33 -1.48 3.15
CA VAL A 277 11.85 -1.40 1.77
C VAL A 277 12.64 -0.33 0.99
N LEU A 278 12.90 0.83 1.62
CA LEU A 278 13.68 1.91 1.01
C LEU A 278 15.15 1.50 0.78
N LEU A 279 15.72 0.77 1.73
CA LEU A 279 17.10 0.26 1.70
C LEU A 279 17.27 -1.03 0.87
N ARG A 280 16.19 -1.54 0.24
CA ARG A 280 16.19 -2.74 -0.61
C ARG A 280 16.55 -4.03 0.11
N HIS A 281 16.13 -4.17 1.37
CA HIS A 281 16.27 -5.42 2.09
C HIS A 281 15.46 -6.52 1.39
N ALA A 282 16.06 -7.72 1.27
CA ALA A 282 15.45 -8.85 0.57
C ALA A 282 14.31 -9.47 1.38
N ASP A 283 14.53 -9.60 2.69
CA ASP A 283 13.53 -10.16 3.61
C ASP A 283 12.64 -9.03 4.12
N GLN A 284 11.38 -9.03 3.65
CA GLN A 284 10.31 -8.16 4.14
C GLN A 284 9.29 -9.06 4.82
N THR A 285 9.01 -8.80 6.10
CA THR A 285 8.17 -9.67 6.93
C THR A 285 6.92 -8.92 7.42
N THR A 286 6.00 -9.65 8.06
CA THR A 286 4.82 -9.08 8.73
C THR A 286 5.12 -8.53 10.13
N GLY A 287 6.35 -8.73 10.64
CA GLY A 287 6.76 -8.29 11.97
C GLY A 287 7.10 -6.80 12.03
N LEU A 288 6.63 -6.15 13.10
CA LEU A 288 7.19 -4.91 13.63
C LEU A 288 8.38 -5.22 14.55
#